data_AF-A0A7S2AEI2-F1
#
_entry.id   AF-A0A7S2AEI2-F1
#
_cell.length_a   1.000
_cell.length_b   1.000
_cell.length_c   1.000
_cell.angle_alpha   90.00
_cell.angle_beta   90.00
_cell.angle_gamma   90.00
#
_symmetry.space_group_name_H-M   'P 1'
#
loop_
_entity.id
_entity.type
_entity.pdbx_description
1 polymer ?
#
loop_
_entity_poly.entity_id
_entity_poly.type
_entity_poly.pdbx_seq_one_letter_code
_entity_poly.pdbx_strand_id
1 'polypeptide(L)'
;GSGSGYLTAAMKAMVSEGGAPGAAFGIEYVEPLVPWSLGNIKLDNKGQWLADPGSFQIRHGDGSQGWEDQGPFNAIHVGAAAPQIPKPLVDQLARPGRMVVPVGQQHMSQ
;
A
#
# COMPACT_ATOMS: atom_id res chain seq x y z
N GLY A 1 0.83 -3.18 5.28
CA GLY A 1 -0.07 -2.62 6.30
C GLY A 1 -0.70 -1.36 5.76
N SER A 2 -1.81 -1.48 5.06
CA SER A 2 -2.60 -0.33 4.59
C SER A 2 -3.55 0.20 5.67
N GLY A 3 -3.80 -0.58 6.73
CA GLY A 3 -4.60 -0.20 7.88
C GLY A 3 -5.98 0.33 7.50
N SER A 4 -6.25 1.59 7.81
CA SER A 4 -7.52 2.26 7.49
C SER A 4 -7.75 2.51 6.00
N GLY A 5 -6.72 2.31 5.15
CA GLY A 5 -6.74 2.64 3.73
C GLY A 5 -6.46 4.12 3.42
N TYR A 6 -6.30 4.97 4.44
CA TYR A 6 -6.08 6.41 4.27
C TYR A 6 -4.86 6.71 3.40
N LEU A 7 -3.70 6.13 3.73
CA LEU A 7 -2.47 6.42 2.98
C LEU A 7 -2.51 5.84 1.56
N THR A 8 -3.13 4.67 1.36
CA THR A 8 -3.36 4.14 0.01
C THR A 8 -4.19 5.12 -0.82
N ALA A 9 -5.25 5.68 -0.24
CA ALA A 9 -6.10 6.67 -0.91
C ALA A 9 -5.37 7.99 -1.20
N ALA A 10 -4.57 8.48 -0.25
CA ALA A 10 -3.75 9.66 -0.42
C ALA A 10 -2.73 9.45 -1.56
N MET A 11 -2.07 8.29 -1.60
CA MET A 11 -1.18 7.92 -2.70
C MET A 11 -1.89 7.90 -4.03
N LYS A 12 -3.08 7.28 -4.13
CA LYS A 12 -3.90 7.28 -5.35
C LYS A 12 -4.21 8.69 -5.82
N ALA A 13 -4.60 9.59 -4.91
CA ALA A 13 -4.85 10.99 -5.23
C ALA A 13 -3.59 11.68 -5.78
N MET A 14 -2.44 11.51 -5.11
CA MET A 14 -1.16 12.10 -5.54
C MET A 14 -0.74 11.62 -6.94
N VAL A 15 -0.81 10.32 -7.21
CA VAL A 15 -0.38 9.77 -8.50
C VAL A 15 -1.37 10.01 -9.63
N SER A 16 -2.59 10.46 -9.30
CA SER A 16 -3.63 10.80 -10.28
C SER A 16 -3.81 12.31 -10.45
N GLU A 17 -2.95 13.12 -9.83
CA GLU A 17 -2.97 14.57 -9.96
C GLU A 17 -2.83 14.98 -11.44
N GLY A 18 -3.59 16.00 -11.87
CA GLY A 18 -3.57 16.46 -13.26
C GLY A 18 -4.18 15.48 -14.27
N GLY A 19 -4.89 14.43 -13.83
CA GLY A 19 -5.53 13.44 -14.71
C GLY A 19 -4.59 12.33 -15.19
N ALA A 20 -3.39 12.21 -14.63
CA ALA A 20 -2.47 11.13 -14.94
C ALA A 20 -3.07 9.75 -14.53
N PRO A 21 -2.87 8.68 -15.32
CA PRO A 21 -3.27 7.34 -14.93
C PRO A 21 -2.29 6.79 -13.89
N GLY A 22 -2.53 7.11 -12.62
CA GLY A 22 -1.77 6.56 -11.50
C GLY A 22 -2.46 5.38 -10.84
N ALA A 23 -1.69 4.46 -10.28
CA ALA A 23 -2.20 3.32 -9.52
C ALA A 23 -1.67 3.32 -8.08
N ALA A 24 -2.48 2.85 -7.12
CA ALA A 24 -2.05 2.65 -5.74
C ALA A 24 -2.67 1.39 -5.15
N PHE A 25 -1.82 0.57 -4.52
CA PHE A 25 -2.20 -0.73 -4.00
C PHE A 25 -1.86 -0.83 -2.50
N GLY A 26 -2.76 -1.44 -1.73
CA GLY A 26 -2.60 -1.69 -0.30
C GLY A 26 -2.59 -3.18 0.01
N ILE A 27 -1.68 -3.60 0.88
CA ILE A 27 -1.69 -4.95 1.47
C ILE A 27 -1.92 -4.81 2.96
N GLU A 28 -2.93 -5.50 3.48
CA GLU A 28 -3.25 -5.54 4.90
C GLU A 28 -3.14 -6.97 5.44
N TYR A 29 -2.51 -7.12 6.60
CA TYR A 29 -2.31 -8.42 7.25
C TYR A 29 -3.49 -8.80 8.15
N VAL A 30 -4.17 -7.81 8.75
CA VAL A 30 -5.34 -8.06 9.60
C VAL A 30 -6.59 -8.12 8.72
N GLU A 31 -7.06 -9.32 8.39
CA GLU A 31 -8.17 -9.55 7.45
C GLU A 31 -9.40 -8.64 7.67
N PRO A 32 -9.93 -8.45 8.90
CA PRO A 32 -11.08 -7.56 9.12
C PRO A 32 -10.84 -6.09 8.75
N LEU A 33 -9.59 -5.62 8.71
CA LEU A 33 -9.28 -4.25 8.31
C LEU A 33 -9.44 -4.03 6.80
N VAL A 34 -9.39 -5.07 5.97
CA VAL A 34 -9.62 -4.94 4.53
C VAL A 34 -11.03 -4.43 4.23
N PRO A 35 -12.13 -5.12 4.59
CA PRO A 35 -13.47 -4.62 4.33
C PRO A 35 -13.75 -3.28 5.05
N TRP A 36 -13.17 -3.08 6.24
CA TRP A 36 -13.28 -1.80 6.95
C TRP A 36 -12.64 -0.64 6.16
N SER A 37 -11.42 -0.83 5.65
CA SER A 37 -10.72 0.17 4.84
C SER A 37 -11.47 0.48 3.54
N LEU A 38 -12.02 -0.54 2.86
CA LEU A 38 -12.85 -0.35 1.67
C LEU A 38 -14.14 0.42 1.98
N GLY A 39 -14.69 0.24 3.18
CA GLY A 39 -15.77 1.08 3.71
C GLY A 39 -15.36 2.54 3.86
N ASN A 40 -14.18 2.81 4.41
CA ASN A 40 -13.63 4.17 4.53
C ASN A 40 -13.46 4.86 3.16
N ILE A 41 -12.98 4.13 2.14
CA ILE A 41 -12.87 4.68 0.77
C ILE A 41 -14.23 5.11 0.21
N LYS A 42 -15.29 4.33 0.49
CA LYS A 42 -16.66 4.69 0.09
C LYS A 42 -17.17 5.90 0.84
N LEU A 43 -16.95 5.97 2.16
CA LEU A 43 -17.34 7.12 2.99
C LEU A 43 -16.61 8.41 2.61
N ASP A 44 -15.38 8.29 2.10
CA ASP A 44 -14.57 9.40 1.57
C ASP A 44 -14.93 9.79 0.11
N ASN A 45 -16.12 9.40 -0.36
CA ASN A 45 -16.63 9.67 -1.71
C ASN A 45 -15.72 9.18 -2.85
N LYS A 46 -14.86 8.18 -2.59
CA LYS A 46 -13.91 7.61 -3.56
C LYS A 46 -14.28 6.19 -3.99
N GLY A 47 -15.50 5.76 -3.70
CA GLY A 47 -16.00 4.42 -4.02
C GLY A 47 -15.85 4.02 -5.50
N GLN A 48 -15.87 4.99 -6.41
CA GLN A 48 -15.65 4.76 -7.85
C GLN A 48 -14.26 4.19 -8.17
N TRP A 49 -13.24 4.41 -7.34
CA TRP A 49 -11.91 3.81 -7.53
C TRP A 49 -11.92 2.29 -7.37
N LEU A 50 -12.87 1.76 -6.61
CA LEU A 50 -13.01 0.32 -6.39
C LEU A 50 -13.52 -0.43 -7.64
N ALA A 51 -14.00 0.29 -8.66
CA ALA A 51 -14.46 -0.29 -9.91
C ALA A 51 -13.29 -0.73 -10.82
N ASP A 52 -12.09 -0.19 -10.60
CA ASP A 52 -10.89 -0.54 -11.36
C ASP A 52 -9.80 -1.08 -10.42
N PRO A 53 -9.76 -2.41 -10.19
CA PRO A 53 -8.73 -3.02 -9.35
C PRO A 53 -7.32 -2.91 -9.93
N GLY A 54 -7.16 -2.56 -11.21
CA GLY A 54 -5.87 -2.27 -11.82
C GLY A 54 -5.32 -0.88 -11.47
N SER A 55 -6.17 0.02 -10.96
CA SER A 55 -5.77 1.37 -10.54
C SER A 55 -5.84 1.57 -9.02
N PHE A 56 -6.76 0.89 -8.34
CA PHE A 56 -6.84 0.95 -6.88
C PHE A 56 -7.33 -0.35 -6.28
N GLN A 57 -6.54 -0.94 -5.39
CA GLN A 57 -6.94 -2.15 -4.68
C GLN A 57 -6.33 -2.22 -3.29
N ILE A 58 -7.10 -2.69 -2.31
CA ILE A 58 -6.59 -3.13 -1.02
C ILE A 58 -6.94 -4.62 -0.87
N ARG A 59 -5.94 -5.45 -0.56
CA ARG A 59 -6.11 -6.90 -0.37
C ARG A 59 -5.58 -7.39 0.97
N HIS A 60 -6.11 -8.51 1.43
CA HIS A 60 -5.53 -9.27 2.53
C HIS A 60 -4.26 -9.98 2.05
N GLY A 61 -3.19 -9.95 2.85
CA GLY A 61 -1.96 -10.69 2.58
C GLY A 61 -0.78 -10.26 3.43
N ASP A 62 0.33 -11.00 3.30
CA ASP A 62 1.60 -10.65 3.92
C ASP A 62 2.30 -9.54 3.13
N GLY A 63 2.31 -8.33 3.70
CA GLY A 63 2.95 -7.16 3.11
C GLY A 63 4.47 -7.29 2.95
N SER A 64 5.13 -8.21 3.64
CA SER A 64 6.57 -8.45 3.48
C SER A 64 6.93 -9.10 2.14
N GLN A 65 5.96 -9.77 1.50
CA GLN A 65 6.10 -10.40 0.18
C GLN A 65 5.80 -9.43 -0.98
N GLY A 66 5.19 -8.29 -0.70
CA GLY A 66 4.79 -7.32 -1.70
C GLY A 66 3.70 -7.82 -2.65
N TRP A 67 3.71 -7.31 -3.88
CA TRP A 67 2.70 -7.58 -4.89
C TRP A 67 3.34 -7.63 -6.29
N GLU A 68 3.95 -8.77 -6.59
CA GLU A 68 4.71 -8.99 -7.82
C GLU A 68 3.90 -8.68 -9.09
N ASP A 69 2.64 -9.15 -9.17
CA ASP A 69 1.77 -8.96 -10.34
C ASP A 69 1.43 -7.49 -10.68
N GLN A 70 1.59 -6.58 -9.72
CA GLN A 70 1.31 -5.15 -9.90
C GLN A 70 2.59 -4.30 -9.98
N GLY A 71 3.75 -4.93 -9.79
CA GLY A 71 5.05 -4.27 -9.90
C GLY A 71 5.49 -4.09 -11.37
N PRO A 72 6.60 -3.38 -11.61
CA PRO A 72 7.45 -2.74 -10.61
C PRO A 72 6.88 -1.40 -10.10
N PHE A 73 7.18 -1.05 -8.84
CA PHE A 73 6.65 0.15 -8.16
C PHE A 73 7.63 1.33 -8.19
N ASN A 74 7.14 2.52 -8.51
CA ASN A 74 7.93 3.75 -8.37
C ASN A 74 8.15 4.15 -6.91
N ALA A 75 7.22 3.80 -6.03
CA ALA A 75 7.29 4.06 -4.60
C ALA A 75 6.70 2.89 -3.81
N ILE A 76 7.38 2.51 -2.73
CA ILE A 76 6.87 1.55 -1.75
C ILE A 76 6.90 2.20 -0.37
N HIS A 77 5.79 2.14 0.35
CA HIS A 77 5.72 2.55 1.75
C HIS A 77 5.35 1.37 2.63
N VAL A 78 6.10 1.18 3.70
CA VAL A 78 5.84 0.16 4.72
C VAL A 78 5.48 0.86 6.03
N GLY A 79 4.21 0.79 6.42
CA GLY A 79 3.71 1.40 7.65
C GLY A 79 3.96 0.59 8.93
N ALA A 80 4.60 -0.57 8.83
CA ALA A 80 4.94 -1.45 9.94
C ALA A 80 6.46 -1.66 10.00
N ALA A 81 7.00 -1.82 11.22
CA ALA A 81 8.41 -2.12 11.40
C ALA A 81 8.78 -3.47 10.77
N ALA A 82 9.88 -3.49 10.02
CA ALA A 82 10.49 -4.71 9.50
C ALA A 82 11.77 -5.03 10.29
N PRO A 83 12.04 -6.31 10.61
CA PRO A 83 13.25 -6.68 11.35
C PRO A 83 14.54 -6.39 10.56
N GLN A 84 14.45 -6.42 9.22
CA GLN A 84 15.50 -6.12 8.27
C GLN A 84 14.89 -5.54 7.00
N ILE A 85 15.72 -5.04 6.08
CA ILE A 85 15.24 -4.56 4.78
C ILE A 85 14.59 -5.72 4.02
N PRO A 86 13.30 -5.61 3.61
CA PRO A 86 12.59 -6.70 2.94
C PRO A 86 13.02 -6.81 1.47
N LYS A 87 13.82 -7.84 1.16
CA LYS A 87 14.30 -8.09 -0.21
C LYS A 87 13.18 -8.20 -1.26
N PRO A 88 12.04 -8.89 -1.01
CA PRO A 88 10.96 -8.96 -2.01
C PRO A 88 10.45 -7.58 -2.44
N LEU A 89 10.37 -6.62 -1.50
CA LEU A 89 9.95 -5.26 -1.83
C LEU A 89 11.03 -4.50 -2.61
N VAL A 90 12.31 -4.72 -2.30
CA VAL A 90 13.43 -4.14 -3.06
C VAL A 90 13.42 -4.65 -4.51
N ASP A 91 13.18 -5.94 -4.71
CA ASP A 91 13.14 -6.56 -6.04
C ASP A 91 11.96 -6.03 -6.89
N GLN A 92 10.89 -5.58 -6.23
CA GLN A 92 9.70 -5.02 -6.88
C GLN A 92 9.79 -3.50 -7.11
N LEU A 93 10.91 -2.82 -6.78
CA LEU A 93 11.09 -1.40 -7.10
C LEU A 93 11.47 -1.19 -8.57
N ALA A 94 10.81 -0.25 -9.23
CA ALA A 94 11.23 0.29 -10.51
C ALA A 94 12.56 1.04 -10.36
N ARG A 95 13.21 1.39 -11.49
CA ARG A 95 14.38 2.29 -11.50
C ARG A 95 13.98 3.66 -12.06
N PRO A 96 14.21 4.80 -11.38
CA PRO A 96 14.77 4.98 -10.02
C PRO A 96 13.68 5.09 -8.93
N GLY A 97 13.12 3.96 -8.51
CA GLY A 97 12.09 3.88 -7.46
C GLY A 97 12.64 4.01 -6.04
N ARG A 98 11.76 4.33 -5.09
CA ARG A 98 12.13 4.56 -3.69
C ARG A 98 11.26 3.74 -2.73
N MET A 99 11.86 3.27 -1.64
CA MET A 99 11.14 2.62 -0.55
C MET A 99 11.37 3.38 0.77
N VAL A 100 10.28 3.57 1.52
CA VAL A 100 10.32 4.08 2.90
C VAL A 100 9.83 2.98 3.83
N VAL A 101 10.71 2.51 4.70
CA VAL A 101 10.43 1.41 5.64
C VAL A 101 11.12 1.69 6.98
N PRO A 102 10.42 1.57 8.12
CA PRO A 102 11.06 1.52 9.42
C PRO A 102 11.76 0.16 9.61
N VAL A 103 13.06 0.19 9.85
CA VAL A 103 13.89 -1.01 10.07
C VAL A 103 14.40 -1.03 11.50
N GLY A 104 14.25 -2.18 12.17
CA GLY A 104 14.76 -2.39 13.52
C GLY A 104 13.89 -3.37 14.30
N GLN A 105 14.42 -3.84 15.44
CA GLN A 105 13.62 -4.63 16.37
C GLN A 105 12.52 -3.76 16.98
N GLN A 106 11.33 -4.32 17.16
CA GLN A 106 10.26 -3.63 17.88
C GLN A 106 10.75 -3.40 19.32
N HIS A 107 11.00 -2.14 19.69
CA HIS A 107 11.02 -1.77 21.09
C HIS A 107 9.57 -1.79 21.56
N MET A 108 9.13 -2.92 22.13
CA MET A 108 8.01 -2.90 23.05
C MET A 108 8.51 -2.27 24.35
N SER A 109 8.37 -0.95 24.47
CA SER A 109 8.36 -0.35 25.81
C SER A 109 7.09 -0.85 26.51
N GLN A 110 7.29 -1.54 27.62
CA GLN A 110 6.23 -2.01 28.52
C GLN A 110 5.36 -0.87 29.05
#